data_AF-A0A0D2V510-F1
#
_entry.id   AF-A0A0D2V510-F1
#
_cell.length_a   1.000
_cell.length_b   1.000
_cell.length_c   1.000
_cell.angle_alpha   90.00
_cell.angle_beta   90.00
_cell.angle_gamma   90.00
#
_symmetry.space_group_name_H-M   'P 1'
#
loop_
_entity.id
_entity.type
_entity.pdbx_description
1 polymer ?
#
loop_
_entity_poly.entity_id
_entity_poly.type
_entity_poly.pdbx_seq_one_letter_code
_entity_poly.pdbx_strand_id
1 'polypeptide(L)'
;MEIASDETTRICNHCDRAIPSSNIDLHYAHCSRNLEKCNVCGDMVPIRHAKEHFLNTHAPVACSLCSATLERGNLDIHKGESCPQRIVNCEFCEFPLPAIDLAEHQEVCGNRTEMCYQCNRYIRLRERYNHASRCTGIAENNVESSRDVGAPEREQGAPRRQPPEYSRKRLIFTIAVTGIAVLFGSLFFQKKAEASQVH
;
A
#
# COMPACT_ATOMS: atom_id res chain seq x y z
N MET A 1 -33.76 46.79 37.28
CA MET A 1 -32.34 46.80 37.68
C MET A 1 -31.86 45.38 37.58
N GLU A 2 -31.15 45.04 36.51
CA GLU A 2 -30.49 43.74 36.38
C GLU A 2 -29.22 43.79 37.23
N ILE A 3 -29.17 42.93 38.25
CA ILE A 3 -27.94 42.72 39.02
C ILE A 3 -27.10 41.76 38.18
N ALA A 4 -26.15 42.31 37.42
CA ALA A 4 -25.05 41.53 36.89
C ALA A 4 -24.21 41.07 38.08
N SER A 5 -24.42 39.82 38.53
CA SER A 5 -23.52 39.19 39.48
C SER A 5 -22.20 38.92 38.77
N ASP A 6 -21.21 39.74 39.07
CA ASP A 6 -19.82 39.57 38.62
C ASP A 6 -19.25 38.33 39.34
N GLU A 7 -19.55 37.15 38.80
CA GLU A 7 -19.22 35.88 39.43
C GLU A 7 -17.71 35.67 39.33
N THR A 8 -16.97 36.06 40.38
CA THR A 8 -15.51 35.86 40.45
C THR A 8 -15.16 34.40 40.21
N THR A 9 -14.40 34.09 39.16
CA THR A 9 -13.93 32.72 38.85
C THR A 9 -12.50 32.47 39.30
N ARG A 10 -12.19 31.25 39.75
CA ARG A 10 -10.83 30.74 40.03
C ARG A 10 -10.51 29.55 39.13
N ILE A 11 -9.24 29.38 38.79
CA ILE A 11 -8.77 28.24 37.98
C ILE A 11 -8.58 27.03 38.90
N CYS A 12 -9.12 25.88 38.50
CA CYS A 12 -8.87 24.61 39.18
C CYS A 12 -7.48 24.08 38.83
N ASN A 13 -6.62 23.85 39.83
CA ASN A 13 -5.25 23.36 39.64
C ASN A 13 -5.15 21.91 39.09
N HIS A 14 -6.27 21.21 38.97
CA HIS A 14 -6.30 19.82 38.49
C HIS A 14 -6.76 19.71 37.02
N CYS A 15 -7.78 20.46 36.62
CA CYS A 15 -8.32 20.43 35.25
C CYS A 15 -8.10 21.72 34.45
N ASP A 16 -7.44 22.71 35.04
CA ASP A 16 -7.12 24.02 34.45
C ASP A 16 -8.34 24.82 33.97
N ARG A 17 -9.55 24.46 34.44
CA ARG A 17 -10.82 25.13 34.07
C ARG A 17 -11.15 26.27 35.03
N ALA A 18 -11.69 27.37 34.51
CA ALA A 18 -12.25 28.46 35.30
C ALA A 18 -13.60 28.03 35.92
N ILE A 19 -13.69 28.10 37.24
CA ILE A 19 -14.85 27.69 38.05
C ILE A 19 -15.25 28.85 38.95
N PRO A 20 -16.55 29.11 39.19
CA PRO A 20 -16.99 30.10 40.17
C PRO A 20 -16.30 29.91 41.52
N SER A 21 -15.78 30.98 42.11
CA SER A 21 -15.00 30.94 43.36
C SER A 21 -15.79 30.36 44.52
N SER A 22 -17.11 30.53 44.52
CA SER A 22 -18.05 29.95 45.49
C SER A 22 -18.09 28.42 45.46
N ASN A 23 -17.81 27.81 44.31
CA ASN A 23 -17.97 26.37 44.07
C ASN A 23 -16.64 25.63 43.83
N ILE A 24 -15.49 26.31 43.94
CA ILE A 24 -14.18 25.75 43.57
C ILE A 24 -13.81 24.52 44.41
N ASP A 25 -14.10 24.50 45.71
CA ASP A 25 -13.73 23.40 46.61
C ASP A 25 -14.54 22.13 46.30
N LEU A 26 -15.85 22.29 46.08
CA LEU A 26 -16.72 21.19 45.67
C LEU A 26 -16.30 20.65 44.30
N HIS A 27 -16.02 21.55 43.35
CA HIS A 27 -15.50 21.16 42.05
C HIS A 27 -14.19 20.39 42.18
N TYR A 28 -13.22 20.88 42.95
CA TYR A 28 -11.92 20.25 43.10
C TYR A 28 -12.03 18.83 43.68
N ALA A 29 -12.87 18.64 44.71
CA ALA A 29 -13.10 17.33 45.30
C ALA A 29 -13.69 16.32 44.30
N HIS A 30 -14.61 16.77 43.43
CA HIS A 30 -15.16 15.92 42.37
C HIS A 30 -14.17 15.69 41.22
N CYS A 31 -13.48 16.75 40.80
CA CYS A 31 -12.56 16.75 39.68
C CYS A 31 -11.37 15.82 39.94
N SER A 32 -10.68 15.99 41.06
CA SER A 32 -9.49 15.21 41.44
C SER A 32 -9.77 13.73 41.68
N ARG A 33 -11.01 13.36 42.04
CA ARG A 33 -11.40 11.95 42.29
C ARG A 33 -11.93 11.22 41.06
N ASN A 34 -12.41 11.94 40.05
CA ASN A 34 -13.15 11.33 38.94
C ASN A 34 -12.53 11.57 37.57
N LEU A 35 -11.72 12.61 37.43
CA LEU A 35 -11.05 12.94 36.17
C LEU A 35 -9.55 12.73 36.33
N GLU A 36 -8.86 12.47 35.23
CA GLU A 36 -7.41 12.47 35.12
C GLU A 36 -6.99 13.07 33.77
N LYS A 37 -5.78 13.63 33.71
CA LYS A 37 -5.23 14.18 32.47
C LYS A 37 -4.61 13.04 31.66
N CYS A 38 -5.01 12.89 30.40
CA CYS A 38 -4.43 11.89 29.50
C CYS A 38 -2.96 12.24 29.21
N ASN A 39 -2.05 11.28 29.39
CA ASN A 39 -0.62 11.48 29.15
C ASN A 39 -0.23 11.64 27.67
N VAL A 40 -1.14 11.33 26.75
CA VAL A 40 -0.87 11.37 25.29
C VAL A 40 -1.39 12.67 24.67
N CYS A 41 -2.66 13.03 24.91
CA CYS A 41 -3.25 14.25 24.35
C CYS A 41 -3.40 15.42 25.34
N GLY A 42 -3.27 15.18 26.64
CA GLY A 42 -3.47 16.20 27.67
C GLY A 42 -4.94 16.50 28.01
N ASP A 43 -5.90 15.76 27.44
CA ASP A 43 -7.33 15.95 27.73
C ASP A 43 -7.70 15.44 29.13
N MET A 44 -8.68 16.10 29.76
CA MET A 44 -9.27 15.64 31.02
C MET A 44 -10.32 14.57 30.73
N VAL A 45 -10.03 13.32 31.12
CA VAL A 45 -10.88 12.14 30.86
C VAL A 45 -11.37 11.57 32.19
N PRO A 46 -12.62 11.08 32.30
CA PRO A 46 -13.05 10.37 33.48
C PRO A 46 -12.22 9.10 33.70
N ILE A 47 -11.72 8.88 34.93
CA ILE A 47 -10.85 7.76 35.29
C ILE A 47 -11.48 6.41 34.88
N ARG A 48 -12.79 6.26 35.09
CA ARG A 48 -13.54 5.06 34.68
C ARG A 48 -13.53 4.78 33.17
N HIS A 49 -13.31 5.80 32.34
CA HIS A 49 -13.28 5.71 30.88
C HIS A 49 -11.87 5.90 30.30
N ALA A 50 -10.85 6.12 31.13
CA ALA A 50 -9.49 6.40 30.66
C ALA A 50 -8.93 5.26 29.79
N LYS A 51 -9.18 4.01 30.18
CA LYS A 51 -8.79 2.83 29.38
C LYS A 51 -9.49 2.80 28.02
N GLU A 52 -10.78 3.09 27.97
CA GLU A 52 -11.56 3.13 26.74
C GLU A 52 -11.10 4.27 25.83
N HIS A 53 -10.87 5.46 26.39
CA HIS A 53 -10.28 6.59 25.69
C HIS A 53 -8.93 6.23 25.06
N PHE A 54 -8.04 5.58 25.81
CA PHE A 54 -6.75 5.12 25.27
C PHE A 54 -6.95 4.15 24.11
N LEU A 55 -7.77 3.11 24.29
CA LEU A 55 -8.00 2.08 23.27
C LEU A 55 -8.59 2.64 21.97
N ASN A 56 -9.50 3.63 22.07
CA ASN A 56 -10.16 4.19 20.91
C ASN A 56 -9.33 5.28 20.22
N THR A 57 -8.56 6.04 20.99
CA THR A 57 -7.91 7.27 20.50
C THR A 57 -6.41 7.08 20.25
N HIS A 58 -5.71 6.38 21.14
CA HIS A 58 -4.24 6.34 21.18
C HIS A 58 -3.64 4.96 20.94
N ALA A 59 -4.42 3.89 21.13
CA ALA A 59 -3.89 2.55 20.98
C ALA A 59 -3.35 2.32 19.56
N PRO A 60 -2.19 1.65 19.46
CA PRO A 60 -1.65 1.24 18.18
C PRO A 60 -2.64 0.40 17.37
N VAL A 61 -2.61 0.59 16.06
CA VAL A 61 -3.48 -0.07 15.09
C VAL A 61 -2.62 -0.88 14.11
N ALA A 62 -3.15 -2.02 13.67
CA ALA A 62 -2.47 -2.84 12.69
C ALA A 62 -2.68 -2.30 11.26
N CYS A 63 -1.61 -2.31 10.47
CA CYS A 63 -1.68 -2.03 9.04
C CYS A 63 -2.43 -3.15 8.31
N SER A 64 -3.42 -2.81 7.49
CA SER A 64 -4.21 -3.79 6.74
C SER A 64 -3.44 -4.53 5.65
N LEU A 65 -2.30 -4.00 5.21
CA LEU A 65 -1.51 -4.57 4.12
C LEU A 65 -0.40 -5.50 4.62
N CYS A 66 0.29 -5.13 5.70
CA CYS A 66 1.45 -5.88 6.21
C CYS A 66 1.29 -6.37 7.66
N SER A 67 0.16 -6.09 8.30
CA SER A 67 -0.14 -6.46 9.69
C SER A 67 0.80 -5.88 10.76
N ALA A 68 1.66 -4.93 10.39
CA ALA A 68 2.53 -4.23 11.34
C ALA A 68 1.70 -3.33 12.28
N THR A 69 2.00 -3.37 13.58
CA THR A 69 1.34 -2.54 14.60
C THR A 69 2.02 -1.17 14.67
N LEU A 70 1.24 -0.11 14.51
CA LEU A 70 1.72 1.26 14.37
C LEU A 70 0.86 2.22 15.19
N GLU A 71 1.45 3.34 15.60
CA GLU A 71 0.66 4.45 16.15
C GLU A 71 -0.36 4.96 15.12
N ARG A 72 -1.57 5.28 15.59
CA ARG A 72 -2.67 5.72 14.72
C ARG A 72 -2.28 6.91 13.83
N GLY A 73 -1.56 7.89 14.37
CA GLY A 73 -1.10 9.07 13.63
C GLY A 73 -0.08 8.77 12.52
N ASN A 74 0.63 7.64 12.61
CA ASN A 74 1.65 7.24 11.64
C ASN A 74 1.15 6.25 10.59
N LEU A 75 -0.10 5.78 10.71
CA LEU A 75 -0.65 4.75 9.83
C LEU A 75 -0.72 5.20 8.36
N ASP A 76 -1.08 6.46 8.11
CA ASP A 76 -1.24 6.99 6.76
C ASP A 76 0.12 7.15 6.06
N ILE A 77 1.10 7.71 6.77
CA ILE A 77 2.49 7.82 6.29
C ILE A 77 3.05 6.42 6.01
N HIS A 78 2.83 5.47 6.91
CA HIS A 78 3.25 4.10 6.69
C HIS A 78 2.64 3.52 5.41
N LYS A 79 1.32 3.64 5.20
CA LYS A 79 0.66 3.09 4.00
C LYS A 79 1.18 3.72 2.71
N GLY A 80 1.49 5.02 2.72
CA GLY A 80 1.96 5.75 1.55
C GLY A 80 3.42 5.51 1.20
N GLU A 81 4.30 5.44 2.21
CA GLU A 81 5.75 5.54 1.99
C GLU A 81 6.53 4.33 2.47
N SER A 82 6.20 3.82 3.67
CA SER A 82 7.05 2.84 4.36
C SER A 82 6.54 1.40 4.27
N CYS A 83 5.29 1.19 3.88
CA CYS A 83 4.68 -0.14 3.89
C CYS A 83 5.34 -1.01 2.80
N PRO A 84 5.90 -2.18 3.15
CA PRO A 84 6.52 -3.08 2.18
C PRO A 84 5.50 -3.66 1.19
N GLN A 85 4.23 -3.71 1.59
CA GLN A 85 3.12 -4.23 0.80
C GLN A 85 2.36 -3.13 0.04
N ARG A 86 2.83 -1.87 0.08
CA ARG A 86 2.23 -0.81 -0.77
C ARG A 86 2.49 -1.13 -2.24
N ILE A 87 1.56 -0.75 -3.10
CA ILE A 87 1.69 -0.92 -4.54
C ILE A 87 2.49 0.25 -5.12
N VAL A 88 3.53 -0.08 -5.86
CA VAL A 88 4.39 0.84 -6.60
C VAL A 88 4.52 0.35 -8.04
N ASN A 89 4.83 1.24 -8.97
CA ASN A 89 4.99 0.89 -10.37
C ASN A 89 6.47 0.73 -10.71
N CYS A 90 6.79 -0.30 -11.49
CA CYS A 90 8.12 -0.44 -12.06
C CYS A 90 8.45 0.74 -12.99
N GLU A 91 9.59 1.40 -12.80
CA GLU A 91 10.04 2.53 -13.62
C GLU A 91 10.31 2.18 -15.09
N PHE A 92 10.45 0.89 -15.41
CA PHE A 92 10.77 0.40 -16.75
C PHE A 92 9.53 -0.05 -17.52
N CYS A 93 8.64 -0.83 -16.90
CA CYS A 93 7.47 -1.42 -17.58
C CYS A 93 6.13 -0.96 -17.01
N GLU A 94 6.14 -0.06 -16.02
CA GLU A 94 4.95 0.51 -15.35
C GLU A 94 4.05 -0.52 -14.67
N PHE A 95 4.50 -1.77 -14.55
CA PHE A 95 3.74 -2.83 -13.91
C PHE A 95 3.57 -2.53 -12.40
N PRO A 96 2.34 -2.60 -11.85
CA PRO A 96 2.09 -2.38 -10.44
C PRO A 96 2.42 -3.64 -9.63
N LEU A 97 3.24 -3.50 -8.59
CA LEU A 97 3.65 -4.59 -7.70
C LEU A 97 3.91 -4.11 -6.27
N PRO A 98 3.93 -5.02 -5.28
CA PRO A 98 4.34 -4.68 -3.91
C PRO A 98 5.76 -4.11 -3.88
N ALA A 99 5.99 -3.11 -3.03
CA ALA A 99 7.28 -2.46 -2.90
C ALA A 99 8.41 -3.41 -2.47
N ILE A 100 8.09 -4.47 -1.73
CA ILE A 100 9.04 -5.53 -1.35
C ILE A 100 9.61 -6.28 -2.56
N ASP A 101 8.82 -6.43 -3.63
CA ASP A 101 9.20 -7.17 -4.83
C ASP A 101 9.83 -6.28 -5.92
N LEU A 102 9.76 -4.94 -5.75
CA LEU A 102 10.15 -3.97 -6.77
C LEU A 102 11.62 -4.12 -7.20
N ALA A 103 12.53 -4.27 -6.24
CA ALA A 103 13.97 -4.33 -6.52
C ALA A 103 14.33 -5.58 -7.35
N GLU A 104 13.84 -6.75 -6.94
CA GLU A 104 14.05 -8.01 -7.67
C GLU A 104 13.46 -7.92 -9.08
N HIS A 105 12.24 -7.37 -9.20
CA HIS A 105 11.61 -7.14 -10.49
C HIS A 105 12.44 -6.20 -11.38
N GLN A 106 12.95 -5.08 -10.87
CA GLN A 106 13.71 -4.09 -11.64
C GLN A 106 15.05 -4.63 -12.15
N GLU A 107 15.68 -5.57 -11.43
CA GLU A 107 16.89 -6.23 -11.90
C GLU A 107 16.63 -7.10 -13.14
N VAL A 108 15.51 -7.83 -13.17
CA VAL A 108 15.15 -8.64 -14.35
C VAL A 108 14.55 -7.77 -15.46
N CYS A 109 13.59 -6.92 -15.11
CA CYS A 109 12.85 -6.08 -16.05
C CYS A 109 13.77 -5.06 -16.74
N GLY A 110 14.70 -4.44 -16.02
CA GLY A 110 15.62 -3.45 -16.59
C GLY A 110 16.57 -4.02 -17.64
N ASN A 111 16.88 -5.32 -17.54
CA ASN A 111 17.75 -6.04 -18.47
C ASN A 111 17.03 -6.55 -19.73
N ARG A 112 15.69 -6.57 -19.74
CA ARG A 112 14.93 -6.92 -20.94
C ARG A 112 15.16 -5.86 -22.02
N THR A 113 15.30 -6.32 -23.26
CA THR A 113 15.53 -5.47 -24.42
C THR A 113 14.25 -5.26 -25.23
N GLU A 114 14.14 -4.08 -25.82
CA GLU A 114 13.11 -3.72 -26.80
C GLU A 114 13.78 -3.12 -28.03
N MET A 115 13.15 -3.26 -29.19
CA MET A 115 13.68 -2.73 -30.43
C MET A 115 13.33 -1.25 -30.55
N CYS A 116 14.33 -0.39 -30.74
CA CYS A 116 14.10 1.02 -31.07
C CYS A 116 13.53 1.12 -32.48
N TYR A 117 12.38 1.76 -32.66
CA TYR A 117 11.75 1.94 -33.96
C TYR A 117 12.49 2.94 -34.88
N GLN A 118 13.41 3.75 -34.34
CA GLN A 118 14.15 4.75 -35.12
C GLN A 118 15.44 4.17 -35.70
N CYS A 119 16.22 3.44 -34.90
CA CYS A 119 17.50 2.87 -35.33
C CYS A 119 17.52 1.34 -35.45
N ASN A 120 16.40 0.66 -35.17
CA ASN A 120 16.26 -0.81 -35.18
C ASN A 120 17.25 -1.57 -34.26
N ARG A 121 17.92 -0.89 -33.33
CA ARG A 121 18.78 -1.53 -32.32
C ARG A 121 17.95 -2.04 -31.14
N TYR A 122 18.31 -3.21 -30.64
CA TYR A 122 17.80 -3.71 -29.37
C TYR A 122 18.48 -2.96 -28.23
N ILE A 123 17.69 -2.27 -27.42
CA ILE A 123 18.15 -1.47 -26.28
C ILE A 123 17.54 -2.02 -25.01
N ARG A 124 18.28 -1.99 -23.90
CA ARG A 124 17.75 -2.39 -22.60
C ARG A 124 16.75 -1.36 -22.10
N LEU A 125 15.71 -1.81 -21.40
CA LEU A 125 14.70 -0.93 -20.82
C LEU A 125 15.31 0.10 -19.86
N ARG A 126 16.30 -0.26 -19.05
CA ARG A 126 17.01 0.68 -18.16
C ARG A 126 17.77 1.77 -18.93
N GLU A 127 18.18 1.48 -20.16
CA GLU A 127 18.95 2.40 -21.02
C GLU A 127 18.04 3.22 -21.96
N ARG A 128 16.71 2.99 -21.94
CA ARG A 128 15.77 3.59 -22.91
C ARG A 128 15.82 5.11 -22.97
N TYR A 129 15.91 5.78 -21.82
CA TYR A 129 15.94 7.23 -21.73
C TYR A 129 17.26 7.82 -22.26
N ASN A 130 18.38 7.19 -21.91
CA ASN A 130 19.71 7.56 -22.41
C ASN A 130 19.82 7.32 -23.91
N HIS A 131 19.22 6.25 -24.42
CA HIS A 131 19.16 6.00 -25.85
C HIS A 131 18.28 7.03 -26.56
N ALA A 132 17.08 7.31 -26.04
CA ALA A 132 16.15 8.25 -26.67
C ALA A 132 16.76 9.65 -26.88
N SER A 133 17.58 10.14 -25.95
CA SER A 133 18.25 11.43 -26.07
C SER A 133 19.44 11.45 -27.06
N ARG A 134 20.00 10.28 -27.40
CA ARG A 134 21.19 10.14 -28.25
C ARG A 134 20.92 9.35 -29.53
N CYS A 135 19.67 8.98 -29.78
CA CYS A 135 19.31 8.15 -30.92
C CYS A 135 19.48 8.96 -32.20
N THR A 136 20.35 8.48 -33.08
CA THR A 136 20.63 9.12 -34.36
C THR A 136 19.60 8.74 -35.44
N GLY A 137 18.68 7.81 -35.15
CA GLY A 137 17.69 7.32 -36.12
C GLY A 137 18.28 6.59 -37.33
N ILE A 138 19.58 6.32 -37.31
CA ILE A 138 20.26 5.58 -38.37
C ILE A 138 20.36 4.13 -37.91
N ALA A 139 19.76 3.22 -38.67
CA ALA A 139 20.05 1.80 -38.55
C ALA A 139 21.49 1.58 -39.02
N GLU A 140 22.43 1.62 -38.09
CA GLU A 140 23.80 1.21 -38.38
C GLU A 140 23.77 -0.29 -38.67
N ASN A 141 23.91 -0.65 -39.95
CA ASN A 141 24.14 -2.01 -40.41
C ASN A 141 25.51 -2.57 -39.96
N ASN A 142 26.15 -1.96 -38.96
CA ASN A 142 27.33 -2.54 -38.33
C ASN A 142 26.88 -3.69 -37.43
N VAL A 143 26.67 -4.83 -38.07
CA VAL A 143 26.97 -6.12 -37.49
C VAL A 143 28.42 -6.04 -37.03
N GLU A 144 28.63 -5.63 -35.79
CA GLU A 144 29.92 -5.78 -35.14
C GLU A 144 30.11 -7.27 -34.90
N SER A 145 30.60 -7.90 -35.95
CA SER A 145 31.21 -9.21 -35.99
C SER A 145 32.43 -9.19 -35.07
N SER A 146 32.20 -9.31 -33.77
CA SER A 146 33.28 -9.44 -32.79
C SER A 146 32.90 -10.43 -31.70
N ARG A 147 32.88 -11.71 -32.09
CA ARG A 147 33.32 -12.82 -31.25
C ARG A 147 34.14 -13.78 -32.12
N ASP A 148 35.34 -13.32 -32.46
CA ASP A 148 36.46 -14.22 -32.71
C ASP A 148 37.10 -14.54 -31.35
N VAL A 149 36.63 -15.59 -30.71
CA VAL A 149 37.36 -16.28 -29.64
C VAL A 149 37.27 -17.76 -29.98
N GLY A 150 38.42 -18.32 -30.35
CA GLY A 150 38.58 -19.63 -30.95
C GLY A 150 37.83 -20.76 -30.24
N ALA A 151 37.19 -21.60 -31.06
CA ALA A 151 36.74 -22.92 -30.66
C ALA A 151 37.94 -23.88 -30.65
N PRO A 152 38.02 -24.83 -29.69
CA PRO A 152 38.51 -26.16 -30.00
C PRO A 152 37.32 -27.05 -30.37
N GLU A 153 37.51 -27.84 -31.41
CA GLU A 153 36.60 -28.87 -31.90
C GLU A 153 36.08 -29.78 -30.78
N ARG A 154 34.78 -30.09 -30.83
CA ARG A 154 34.26 -31.42 -30.50
C ARG A 154 32.99 -31.68 -31.29
N GLU A 155 33.08 -32.68 -32.14
CA GLU A 155 32.01 -33.23 -32.97
C GLU A 155 30.95 -34.00 -32.16
N GLN A 156 29.77 -34.09 -32.80
CA GLN A 156 28.72 -35.12 -32.71
C GLN A 156 27.58 -34.98 -31.67
N GLY A 157 26.36 -34.75 -32.19
CA GLY A 157 25.09 -35.25 -31.61
C GLY A 157 23.96 -34.24 -31.42
N ALA A 158 22.90 -34.31 -32.24
CA ALA A 158 21.63 -33.56 -32.20
C ALA A 158 20.84 -33.69 -30.85
N PRO A 159 19.74 -32.93 -30.53
CA PRO A 159 18.85 -32.17 -31.42
C PRO A 159 18.39 -30.75 -30.96
N ARG A 160 17.71 -30.09 -31.90
CA ARG A 160 17.01 -28.79 -31.84
C ARG A 160 16.12 -28.65 -30.60
N ARG A 161 16.44 -27.73 -29.68
CA ARG A 161 15.54 -27.33 -28.58
C ARG A 161 14.50 -26.33 -29.08
N GLN A 162 13.24 -26.67 -28.86
CA GLN A 162 12.04 -25.90 -29.17
C GLN A 162 11.96 -24.60 -28.33
N PRO A 163 11.19 -23.58 -28.76
CA PRO A 163 10.96 -22.37 -27.97
C PRO A 163 10.23 -22.70 -26.65
N PRO A 164 10.40 -21.90 -25.59
CA PRO A 164 9.83 -22.22 -24.29
C PRO A 164 8.30 -22.20 -24.37
N GLU A 165 7.69 -23.34 -24.05
CA GLU A 165 6.25 -23.49 -23.89
C GLU A 165 5.75 -22.49 -22.84
N TYR A 166 4.87 -21.59 -23.29
CA TYR A 166 3.98 -20.83 -22.43
C TYR A 166 3.22 -21.83 -21.54
N SER A 167 3.52 -21.80 -20.24
CA SER A 167 3.04 -22.75 -19.25
C SER A 167 1.50 -22.85 -19.26
N ARG A 168 0.99 -23.94 -19.87
CA ARG A 168 -0.42 -24.36 -19.90
C ARG A 168 -1.06 -24.41 -18.51
N LYS A 169 -0.27 -24.39 -17.43
CA LYS A 169 -0.78 -24.40 -16.06
C LYS A 169 -1.50 -23.10 -15.70
N ARG A 170 -1.12 -21.92 -16.24
CA ARG A 170 -1.83 -20.66 -15.93
C ARG A 170 -3.12 -20.46 -16.74
N LEU A 171 -3.21 -21.04 -17.94
CA LEU A 171 -4.41 -20.97 -18.79
C LEU A 171 -5.58 -21.79 -18.20
N ILE A 172 -5.28 -22.93 -17.56
CA ILE A 172 -6.30 -23.77 -16.91
C ILE A 172 -6.84 -23.08 -15.65
N PHE A 173 -6.01 -22.37 -14.89
CA PHE A 173 -6.47 -21.59 -13.72
C PHE A 173 -7.37 -20.41 -14.12
N THR A 174 -7.11 -19.74 -15.25
CA THR A 174 -7.99 -18.65 -15.73
C THR A 174 -9.34 -19.14 -16.26
N ILE A 175 -9.40 -20.34 -16.85
CA ILE A 175 -10.67 -20.93 -17.34
C ILE A 175 -11.51 -21.46 -16.17
N ALA A 176 -10.88 -22.02 -15.12
CA ALA A 176 -11.59 -22.48 -13.94
C ALA A 176 -12.20 -21.33 -13.11
N VAL A 177 -11.51 -20.20 -12.96
CA VAL A 177 -12.01 -19.05 -12.18
C VAL A 177 -13.15 -18.32 -12.89
N THR A 178 -13.12 -18.25 -14.23
CA THR A 178 -14.22 -17.66 -15.02
C THR A 178 -15.42 -18.59 -15.11
N GLY A 179 -15.23 -19.92 -15.19
CA GLY A 179 -16.32 -20.90 -15.17
C GLY A 179 -17.07 -20.98 -13.84
N ILE A 180 -16.36 -20.89 -12.71
CA ILE A 180 -16.96 -20.89 -11.36
C ILE A 180 -17.78 -19.62 -11.12
N ALA A 181 -17.33 -18.45 -11.59
CA ALA A 181 -18.08 -17.20 -11.47
C ALA A 181 -19.42 -17.20 -12.23
N VAL A 182 -19.47 -17.85 -13.41
CA VAL A 182 -20.70 -17.96 -14.21
C VAL A 182 -21.71 -18.94 -13.60
N LEU A 183 -21.26 -20.04 -13.00
CA LEU A 183 -22.12 -21.00 -12.30
C LEU A 183 -22.71 -20.44 -10.99
N PHE A 184 -21.92 -19.71 -10.19
CA PHE A 184 -22.45 -19.05 -8.99
C PHE A 184 -23.40 -17.89 -9.33
N GLY A 185 -23.12 -17.13 -10.39
CA GLY A 185 -23.99 -16.06 -10.86
C GLY A 185 -25.36 -16.57 -11.33
N SER A 186 -25.40 -17.71 -12.04
CA SER A 186 -26.67 -18.27 -12.56
C SER A 186 -27.54 -18.91 -11.47
N LEU A 187 -26.97 -19.54 -10.45
CA LEU A 187 -27.73 -20.08 -9.30
C LEU A 187 -28.30 -18.98 -8.40
N PHE A 188 -27.60 -17.86 -8.22
CA PHE A 188 -28.10 -16.73 -7.43
C PHE A 188 -29.24 -15.98 -8.13
N PHE A 189 -29.22 -15.90 -9.47
CA PHE A 189 -30.31 -15.28 -10.24
C PHE A 189 -31.56 -16.16 -10.35
N GLN A 190 -31.43 -17.50 -10.41
CA GLN A 190 -32.60 -18.39 -10.37
C GLN A 190 -33.32 -18.35 -9.00
N LYS A 191 -32.57 -18.34 -7.88
CA LYS A 191 -33.18 -18.23 -6.53
C LYS A 191 -33.92 -16.92 -6.29
N LYS A 192 -33.52 -15.83 -6.96
CA LYS A 192 -34.18 -14.52 -6.83
C LYS A 192 -35.46 -14.42 -7.69
N ALA A 193 -35.59 -15.24 -8.73
CA ALA A 193 -36.82 -15.32 -9.55
C ALA A 193 -37.91 -16.15 -8.87
N GLU A 194 -37.57 -17.24 -8.15
CA GLU A 194 -38.55 -18.05 -7.42
C GLU A 194 -39.08 -17.35 -6.15
N ALA A 195 -38.23 -16.58 -5.45
CA ALA A 195 -38.64 -15.83 -4.26
C ALA A 195 -39.54 -14.61 -4.55
N SER A 196 -39.69 -14.21 -5.82
CA SER A 196 -40.54 -13.08 -6.23
C SER A 196 -41.91 -13.51 -6.78
N GLN A 197 -42.20 -14.81 -6.88
CA GLN A 197 -43.50 -15.34 -7.33
C GLN A 197 -44.34 -16.03 -6.24
N VAL A 198 -43.87 -16.08 -5.00
CA VAL A 198 -44.70 -16.50 -3.86
C VAL A 198 -45.07 -15.25 -3.07
N HIS A 199 -46.18 -14.67 -3.49
CA HIS A 199 -46.96 -13.73 -2.70
C HIS A 199 -47.61 -14.45 -1.52
#